data_AF-A0A4R2CC67-F1
#
_entry.id   AF-A0A4R2CC67-F1
#
_cell.length_a   1.000
_cell.length_b   1.000
_cell.length_c   1.000
_cell.angle_alpha   90.00
_cell.angle_beta   90.00
_cell.angle_gamma   90.00
#
_symmetry.space_group_name_H-M   'P 1'
#
loop_
_entity.id
_entity.type
_entity.pdbx_description
1 polymer ?
#
loop_
_entity_poly.entity_id
_entity_poly.type
_entity_poly.pdbx_seq_one_letter_code
_entity_poly.pdbx_strand_id
1 'polypeptide(L)'
;MSSTLPGDAPLTLPTTLTIKTIVSVQELILDFLNKNPAAVLDIDEAAQVDLSFVQLVMAARKQAEARAGRVLLARPASGDLYDVLKRGGFLDGMTPDAAHFWLHQEKN
;
A
#
# COMPACT_ATOMS: atom_id res chain seq x y z
N MET A 1 -13.39 4.79 8.41
CA MET A 1 -14.06 4.26 7.18
C MET A 1 -13.31 4.77 5.97
N SER A 2 -12.35 4.02 5.42
CA SER A 2 -11.63 4.42 4.21
C SER A 2 -12.60 4.39 3.03
N SER A 3 -13.09 5.56 2.62
CA SER A 3 -14.12 5.68 1.59
C SER A 3 -13.50 5.43 0.21
N THR A 4 -13.59 4.20 -0.27
CA THR A 4 -13.34 3.88 -1.69
C THR A 4 -14.38 4.61 -2.53
N LEU A 5 -13.93 5.43 -3.49
CA LEU A 5 -14.85 6.12 -4.40
C LEU A 5 -15.19 5.22 -5.59
N PRO A 6 -16.31 5.46 -6.29
CA PRO A 6 -16.59 4.82 -7.56
C PRO A 6 -15.42 5.04 -8.54
N GLY A 7 -14.73 3.96 -8.92
CA GLY A 7 -13.53 4.01 -9.76
C GLY A 7 -12.24 3.49 -9.11
N ASP A 8 -12.26 3.20 -7.81
CA ASP A 8 -11.15 2.56 -7.11
C ASP A 8 -11.14 1.05 -7.40
N ALA A 9 -10.38 0.63 -8.40
CA ALA A 9 -10.29 -0.77 -8.80
C ALA A 9 -9.33 -1.55 -7.86
N PRO A 10 -9.72 -2.75 -7.39
CA PRO A 10 -8.87 -3.59 -6.57
C PRO A 10 -7.77 -4.26 -7.40
N LEU A 11 -6.59 -4.37 -6.80
CA LEU A 11 -5.44 -5.12 -7.29
C LEU A 11 -5.02 -6.14 -6.23
N THR A 12 -5.34 -7.41 -6.45
CA THR A 12 -4.86 -8.51 -5.59
C THR A 12 -3.38 -8.75 -5.86
N LEU A 13 -2.59 -8.68 -4.79
CA LEU A 13 -1.14 -8.88 -4.83
C LEU A 13 -0.77 -10.35 -4.50
N PRO A 14 0.40 -10.83 -4.96
CA PRO A 14 0.89 -12.15 -4.57
C PRO A 14 1.24 -12.20 -3.07
N THR A 15 1.35 -13.40 -2.51
CA THR A 15 1.64 -13.59 -1.08
C THR A 15 3.11 -13.42 -0.70
N THR A 16 4.03 -13.29 -1.67
CA THR A 16 5.45 -13.02 -1.38
C THR A 16 5.79 -11.61 -1.83
N LEU A 17 5.86 -10.70 -0.86
CA LEU A 17 6.07 -9.25 -1.04
C LEU A 17 7.40 -8.84 -0.41
N THR A 18 8.49 -9.39 -0.97
CA THR A 18 9.84 -9.23 -0.44
C THR A 18 10.80 -8.73 -1.53
N ILE A 19 12.02 -8.38 -1.16
CA ILE A 19 13.05 -7.88 -2.09
C ILE A 19 13.30 -8.84 -3.26
N LYS A 20 13.11 -10.15 -3.05
CA LYS A 20 13.29 -11.17 -4.09
C LYS A 20 12.27 -11.05 -5.23
N THR A 21 11.06 -10.59 -4.93
CA THR A 21 9.93 -10.50 -5.88
C THR A 21 9.55 -9.06 -6.20
N ILE A 22 10.23 -8.08 -5.60
CA ILE A 22 9.78 -6.68 -5.58
C ILE A 22 9.67 -6.05 -6.97
N VAL A 23 10.52 -6.45 -7.92
CA VAL A 23 10.50 -5.94 -9.30
C VAL A 23 9.20 -6.36 -10.00
N SER A 24 8.81 -7.64 -9.88
CA SER A 24 7.56 -8.13 -10.46
C SER A 24 6.33 -7.48 -9.80
N VAL A 25 6.39 -7.22 -8.48
CA VAL A 25 5.31 -6.51 -7.78
C VAL A 25 5.23 -5.05 -8.22
N GLN A 26 6.37 -4.38 -8.43
CA GLN A 26 6.43 -3.02 -8.95
C GLN A 26 5.81 -2.94 -10.35
N GLU A 27 6.20 -3.82 -11.27
CA GLU A 27 5.66 -3.90 -12.63
C GLU A 27 4.13 -4.07 -12.59
N LEU A 28 3.64 -4.98 -11.76
CA LEU A 28 2.21 -5.22 -11.57
C LEU A 28 1.46 -3.95 -11.13
N ILE A 29 1.99 -3.22 -10.14
CA ILE A 29 1.39 -1.97 -9.65
C ILE A 29 1.42 -0.88 -10.72
N LEU A 30 2.54 -0.73 -11.43
CA LEU A 30 2.69 0.28 -12.48
C LEU A 30 1.75 0.02 -13.67
N ASP A 31 1.68 -1.22 -14.14
CA ASP A 31 0.78 -1.61 -15.23
C ASP A 31 -0.69 -1.36 -14.87
N PHE A 32 -1.04 -1.58 -13.60
CA PHE A 32 -2.38 -1.28 -13.10
C PHE A 32 -2.66 0.22 -13.07
N LEU A 33 -1.74 1.02 -12.52
CA LEU A 33 -1.86 2.48 -12.42
C LEU A 33 -1.78 3.19 -13.79
N ASN A 34 -1.20 2.56 -14.81
CA ASN A 34 -1.23 3.09 -16.18
C ASN A 34 -2.63 2.95 -16.82
N LYS A 35 -3.47 2.04 -16.32
CA LYS A 35 -4.82 1.77 -16.84
C LYS A 35 -5.92 2.35 -15.96
N ASN A 36 -5.61 2.61 -14.69
CA ASN A 36 -6.57 3.05 -13.69
C ASN A 36 -6.03 4.27 -12.94
N PRO A 37 -6.86 5.29 -12.65
CA PRO A 37 -6.43 6.44 -11.86
C PRO A 37 -6.17 6.08 -10.39
N ALA A 38 -6.66 4.93 -9.92
CA ALA A 38 -6.48 4.47 -8.57
C ALA A 38 -6.20 2.98 -8.50
N ALA A 39 -5.40 2.57 -7.51
CA ALA A 39 -5.16 1.16 -7.16
C ALA A 39 -5.48 0.92 -5.69
N VAL A 40 -6.40 -0.02 -5.42
CA VAL A 40 -6.66 -0.52 -4.07
C VAL A 40 -5.90 -1.82 -3.88
N LEU A 41 -4.79 -1.78 -3.14
CA LEU A 41 -3.95 -2.95 -2.93
C LEU A 41 -4.65 -3.91 -1.97
N ASP A 42 -5.02 -5.09 -2.47
CA ASP A 42 -5.50 -6.18 -1.67
C ASP A 42 -4.33 -7.12 -1.34
N ILE A 43 -3.94 -7.08 -0.08
CA ILE A 43 -2.80 -7.82 0.48
C ILE A 43 -3.38 -8.95 1.34
N ASP A 44 -3.00 -10.18 1.01
CA ASP A 44 -3.39 -11.34 1.80
C ASP A 44 -2.84 -11.23 3.24
N GLU A 45 -3.62 -11.67 4.23
CA GLU A 45 -3.23 -11.61 5.65
C GLU A 45 -2.02 -12.52 5.93
N ALA A 46 -1.85 -13.60 5.16
CA ALA A 46 -0.71 -14.51 5.23
C ALA A 46 0.44 -14.11 4.28
N ALA A 47 0.40 -12.92 3.68
CA ALA A 47 1.47 -12.46 2.83
C ALA A 47 2.75 -12.21 3.63
N GLN A 48 3.87 -12.70 3.12
CA GLN A 48 5.20 -12.43 3.66
C GLN A 48 5.65 -11.07 3.16
N VAL A 49 5.92 -10.15 4.08
CA VAL A 49 6.26 -8.77 3.77
C VAL A 49 7.63 -8.42 4.33
N ASP A 50 8.42 -7.66 3.57
CA ASP A 50 9.62 -7.00 4.10
C ASP A 50 9.62 -5.49 3.84
N LEU A 51 10.68 -4.82 4.30
CA LEU A 51 10.83 -3.37 4.20
C LEU A 51 10.78 -2.85 2.75
N SER A 52 11.25 -3.64 1.78
CA SER A 52 11.27 -3.22 0.38
C SER A 52 9.85 -3.03 -0.18
N PHE A 53 8.90 -3.85 0.27
CA PHE A 53 7.50 -3.69 -0.11
C PHE A 53 6.88 -2.43 0.49
N VAL A 54 7.13 -2.12 1.76
CA VAL A 54 6.70 -0.85 2.37
C VAL A 54 7.24 0.35 1.57
N GLN A 55 8.51 0.31 1.20
CA GLN A 55 9.15 1.35 0.38
C GLN A 55 8.53 1.46 -1.02
N LEU A 56 8.23 0.34 -1.66
CA LEU A 56 7.54 0.31 -2.95
C LEU A 56 6.16 0.98 -2.86
N VAL A 57 5.36 0.65 -1.84
CA VAL A 57 4.04 1.26 -1.65
C VAL A 57 4.14 2.76 -1.45
N MET A 58 5.10 3.24 -0.65
CA MET A 58 5.34 4.69 -0.48
C MET A 58 5.73 5.37 -1.79
N ALA A 59 6.61 4.75 -2.58
CA ALA A 59 7.02 5.27 -3.89
C ALA A 59 5.83 5.31 -4.87
N ALA A 60 5.03 4.24 -4.92
CA ALA A 60 3.85 4.14 -5.77
C ALA A 60 2.80 5.20 -5.41
N ARG A 61 2.55 5.43 -4.11
CA ARG A 61 1.67 6.52 -3.65
C ARG A 61 2.11 7.88 -4.17
N LYS A 62 3.37 8.24 -3.92
CA LYS A 62 3.94 9.53 -4.37
C LYS A 62 3.87 9.69 -5.88
N GLN A 63 4.13 8.62 -6.63
CA GLN A 63 4.05 8.63 -8.09
C GLN A 63 2.60 8.81 -8.59
N ALA A 64 1.64 8.11 -7.97
CA ALA A 64 0.22 8.23 -8.33
C ALA A 64 -0.30 9.65 -8.03
N GLU A 65 0.01 10.21 -6.86
CA GLU A 65 -0.34 11.58 -6.48
C GLU A 65 0.18 12.61 -7.48
N ALA A 66 1.42 12.46 -7.96
CA ALA A 66 2.00 13.32 -8.99
C ALA A 66 1.25 13.27 -10.34
N ARG A 67 0.43 12.25 -10.58
CA ARG A 67 -0.41 12.07 -11.77
C ARG A 67 -1.90 12.30 -11.47
N ALA A 68 -2.24 12.93 -10.35
CA ALA A 68 -3.61 13.08 -9.85
C ALA A 68 -4.37 11.75 -9.64
N GLY A 69 -3.63 10.65 -9.49
CA GLY A 69 -4.14 9.34 -9.10
C GLY A 69 -3.89 9.05 -7.62
N ARG A 70 -4.19 7.82 -7.19
CA ARG A 70 -3.99 7.40 -5.80
C ARG A 70 -3.74 5.90 -5.63
N VAL A 71 -3.06 5.56 -4.54
CA VAL A 71 -2.93 4.19 -4.06
C VAL A 71 -3.59 4.11 -2.68
N LEU A 72 -4.37 3.06 -2.44
CA LEU A 72 -5.11 2.79 -1.21
C LEU A 72 -4.83 1.35 -0.76
N LEU A 73 -5.10 1.04 0.50
CA LEU A 73 -5.14 -0.34 1.00
C LEU A 73 -6.60 -0.82 1.09
N ALA A 74 -6.84 -2.07 0.70
CA ALA A 74 -8.16 -2.68 0.85
C ALA A 74 -8.56 -2.84 2.34
N ARG A 75 -7.56 -3.09 3.19
CA ARG A 75 -7.68 -3.36 4.62
C ARG A 75 -6.53 -2.65 5.35
N PRO A 76 -6.70 -2.26 6.62
CA PRO A 76 -5.58 -1.72 7.40
C PRO A 76 -4.45 -2.74 7.45
N ALA A 77 -3.21 -2.24 7.54
CA ALA A 77 -2.03 -3.05 7.72
C ALA A 77 -2.20 -3.98 8.92
N SER A 78 -2.01 -5.26 8.66
CA SER A 78 -2.14 -6.38 9.60
C SER A 78 -1.04 -7.41 9.30
N GLY A 79 -0.90 -8.41 10.18
CA GLY A 79 0.11 -9.47 10.01
C GLY A 79 1.52 -8.93 9.80
N ASP A 80 2.26 -9.56 8.88
CA ASP A 80 3.64 -9.21 8.56
C ASP A 80 3.80 -7.75 8.11
N LEU A 81 2.83 -7.18 7.38
CA LEU A 81 2.90 -5.77 6.96
C LEU A 81 2.93 -4.84 8.17
N TYR A 82 2.07 -5.08 9.17
CA TYR A 82 2.05 -4.30 10.40
C TYR A 82 3.36 -4.47 11.18
N ASP A 83 3.86 -5.70 11.30
CA ASP A 83 5.10 -5.99 12.03
C ASP A 83 6.34 -5.38 11.38
N VAL A 84 6.38 -5.31 10.05
CA VAL A 84 7.43 -4.59 9.32
C VAL A 84 7.33 -3.09 9.55
N LEU A 85 6.13 -2.50 9.46
CA LEU A 85 5.93 -1.07 9.75
C LEU A 85 6.39 -0.72 11.17
N LYS A 86 6.02 -1.56 12.15
CA LYS A 86 6.44 -1.38 13.55
C LYS A 86 7.96 -1.47 13.72
N ARG A 87 8.58 -2.55 13.24
CA ARG A 87 10.03 -2.76 13.37
C ARG A 87 10.85 -1.73 12.58
N GLY A 88 10.30 -1.22 11.47
CA GLY A 88 10.89 -0.17 10.66
C GLY A 88 10.73 1.24 11.23
N GLY A 89 10.06 1.40 12.38
CA GLY A 89 9.83 2.70 13.02
C GLY A 89 8.80 3.58 12.29
N PHE A 90 7.98 3.02 11.39
CA PHE A 90 6.98 3.79 10.64
C PHE A 90 5.77 4.17 11.49
N LEU A 91 5.50 3.41 12.55
CA LEU A 91 4.37 3.66 13.47
C LEU A 91 4.70 4.75 14.51
N ASP A 92 5.97 4.99 14.78
CA ASP A 92 6.40 5.97 15.79
C ASP A 92 6.40 7.38 15.17
N GLY A 93 5.67 8.32 15.79
CA GLY A 93 5.56 9.69 15.27
C GLY A 93 4.85 9.79 13.91
N MET A 94 4.01 8.79 13.58
CA MET A 94 3.28 8.72 12.33
C MET A 94 2.41 9.96 12.11
N THR A 95 2.47 10.56 10.92
CA THR A 95 1.59 11.67 10.56
C THR A 95 0.14 11.19 10.47
N PRO A 96 -0.87 12.07 10.66
CA PRO A 96 -2.28 11.68 10.50
C PRO A 96 -2.58 11.09 9.11
N ASP A 97 -1.88 11.53 8.06
CA ASP A 97 -2.03 10.96 6.72
C ASP A 97 -1.49 9.52 6.63
N ALA A 98 -0.31 9.28 7.21
CA ALA A 98 0.26 7.93 7.24
C ALA A 98 -0.59 6.99 8.11
N ALA A 99 -1.12 7.47 9.24
CA ALA A 99 -2.02 6.70 10.09
C ALA A 99 -3.34 6.37 9.40
N HIS A 100 -3.91 7.33 8.68
CA HIS A 100 -5.09 7.09 7.86
C HIS A 100 -4.82 6.10 6.72
N PHE A 101 -3.69 6.20 6.04
CA PHE A 101 -3.36 5.28 4.94
C PHE A 101 -3.07 3.86 5.45
N TRP A 102 -2.14 3.69 6.39
CA TRP A 102 -1.70 2.37 6.82
C TRP A 102 -2.70 1.71 7.76
N LEU A 103 -3.32 2.47 8.66
CA LEU A 103 -4.12 1.92 9.76
C LEU A 103 -5.61 2.25 9.64
N HIS A 104 -6.02 2.95 8.58
CA HIS A 104 -7.40 3.40 8.36
C HIS A 104 -7.98 4.21 9.53
N GLN A 105 -7.10 4.85 10.30
CA GLN A 105 -7.48 5.75 11.38
C GLN A 105 -8.07 7.04 10.82
N GLU A 106 -8.95 7.67 11.58
CA GLU A 106 -9.53 8.95 11.16
C GLU A 106 -8.46 10.05 11.13
N LYS A 107 -8.53 10.93 10.13
CA LYS A 107 -7.68 12.13 10.08
C LYS A 107 -8.26 13.15 11.06
N ASN A 108 -7.67 13.25 12.25
CA ASN A 108 -7.93 14.33 13.20
C ASN A 108 -7.22 15.62 12.80
#